data_AF-A0A327TH91-F1
#
_entry.id   AF-A0A327TH91-F1
#
_cell.length_a   1.000
_cell.length_b   1.000
_cell.length_c   1.000
_cell.angle_alpha   90.00
_cell.angle_beta   90.00
_cell.angle_gamma   90.00
#
_symmetry.space_group_name_H-M   'P 1'
#
loop_
_entity.id
_entity.type
_entity.pdbx_description
1 polymer ?
#
loop_
_entity_poly.entity_id
_entity_poly.type
_entity_poly.pdbx_seq_one_letter_code
_entity_poly.pdbx_strand_id
1 'polypeptide(L)'
;MLVFGTEMELITFVFVLFECLIFFFQFIYYLFRPQDQKRLLYLILLFLLLIYNFGANLFPDERIPLPVILQNIIAYSSGFLMAAYIPYYFYKVYDLKKIRFLALYGTLLFIVAPFIVFFVIGYSLDGDLDTASQRGLFIPMLYGGYFVYVIFKEVYKKLKENVNNENIINAVIVCCAVLPWSILPVIVYMDCSQTVEVLVCNSGFCIITIIFIRQSIKESKAEYELLQQMNKGQVKQEERYELNCKLYSLTARETGIVKLIHKGLKYKSIAEELFISERTVSKHVQNIFIKVGVSNKVELINKLNE
;
A
#
# COMPACT_ATOMS: atom_id res chain seq x y z
N MET A 1 19.92 7.08 27.60
CA MET A 1 19.14 6.97 28.85
C MET A 1 18.04 5.95 28.59
N LEU A 2 18.02 4.88 29.38
CA LEU A 2 17.02 3.83 29.27
C LEU A 2 15.72 4.29 29.92
N VAL A 3 14.58 3.99 29.29
CA VAL A 3 13.27 4.38 29.79
C VAL A 3 12.65 3.22 30.57
N PHE A 4 12.03 3.52 31.72
CA PHE A 4 11.30 2.56 32.57
C PHE A 4 12.11 1.32 33.02
N GLY A 5 13.45 1.39 33.00
CA GLY A 5 14.30 0.24 33.34
C GLY A 5 14.19 -0.94 32.38
N THR A 6 13.85 -0.65 31.11
CA THR A 6 13.86 -1.56 29.95
C THR A 6 15.07 -1.27 29.04
N GLU A 7 15.32 -2.10 28.04
CA GLU A 7 16.35 -1.83 27.00
C GLU A 7 15.94 -0.70 26.04
N MET A 8 14.71 -0.17 26.15
CA MET A 8 14.23 0.89 25.27
C MET A 8 15.00 2.20 25.51
N GLU A 9 15.70 2.64 24.46
CA GLU A 9 16.31 3.96 24.43
C GLU A 9 15.25 5.08 24.42
N LEU A 10 15.56 6.21 25.06
CA LEU A 10 14.70 7.40 25.05
C LEU A 10 14.31 7.84 23.63
N ILE A 11 15.21 7.68 22.65
CA ILE A 11 14.93 8.05 21.26
C ILE A 11 13.83 7.17 20.66
N THR A 12 13.89 5.85 20.90
CA THR A 12 12.86 4.89 20.47
C THR A 12 11.52 5.23 21.10
N PHE A 13 11.50 5.50 22.41
CA PHE A 13 10.28 5.86 23.12
C PHE A 13 9.59 7.10 22.51
N VAL A 14 10.39 8.14 22.17
CA VAL A 14 9.87 9.34 21.51
C VAL A 14 9.25 9.01 20.14
N PHE A 15 9.92 8.19 19.33
CA PHE A 15 9.36 7.75 18.04
C PHE A 15 8.07 6.96 18.20
N VAL A 16 8.01 6.01 19.14
CA VAL A 16 6.81 5.22 19.44
C VAL A 16 5.63 6.10 19.85
N LEU A 17 5.87 7.17 20.62
CA LEU A 17 4.81 8.13 20.95
C LEU A 17 4.27 8.83 19.70
N PHE A 18 5.15 9.30 18.82
CA PHE A 18 4.74 9.92 17.55
C PHE A 18 4.01 8.94 16.64
N GLU A 19 4.50 7.70 16.52
CA GLU A 19 3.86 6.64 15.74
C GLU A 19 2.47 6.31 16.27
N CYS A 20 2.31 6.19 17.59
CA CYS A 20 1.01 5.98 18.22
C CYS A 20 0.04 7.12 17.86
N LEU A 21 0.45 8.38 18.03
CA LEU A 21 -0.38 9.54 17.71
C LEU A 21 -0.80 9.55 16.24
N ILE A 22 0.15 9.29 15.33
CA ILE A 22 -0.12 9.21 13.89
C ILE A 22 -1.08 8.05 13.59
N PHE A 23 -0.86 6.87 14.19
CA PHE A 23 -1.71 5.71 14.01
C PHE A 23 -3.16 6.01 14.41
N PHE A 24 -3.38 6.54 15.62
CA PHE A 24 -4.73 6.89 16.08
C PHE A 24 -5.40 7.93 15.19
N PHE A 25 -4.66 8.97 14.80
CA PHE A 25 -5.17 9.99 13.88
C PHE A 25 -5.58 9.36 12.53
N GLN A 26 -4.72 8.55 11.93
CA GLN A 26 -5.01 7.91 10.64
C GLN A 26 -6.14 6.88 10.75
N PHE A 27 -6.25 6.20 11.88
CA PHE A 27 -7.29 5.21 12.13
C PHE A 27 -8.67 5.89 12.17
N ILE A 28 -8.79 7.01 12.88
CA ILE A 28 -10.01 7.82 12.90
C ILE A 28 -10.39 8.27 11.48
N TYR A 29 -9.43 8.78 10.71
CA TYR A 29 -9.70 9.17 9.31
C TYR A 29 -10.11 8.01 8.41
N TYR A 30 -9.55 6.82 8.65
CA TYR A 30 -9.96 5.61 7.93
C TYR A 30 -11.41 5.23 8.25
N LEU A 31 -11.84 5.35 9.50
CA LEU A 31 -13.24 5.10 9.88
C LEU A 31 -14.21 6.06 9.17
N PHE A 32 -13.81 7.31 8.93
CA PHE A 32 -14.60 8.24 8.10
C PHE A 32 -14.65 7.86 6.62
N ARG A 33 -13.64 7.16 6.10
CA ARG A 33 -13.46 6.83 4.67
C ARG A 33 -12.91 5.41 4.47
N PRO A 34 -13.68 4.35 4.79
CA PRO A 34 -13.18 2.97 4.78
C PRO A 34 -12.81 2.44 3.38
N GLN A 35 -13.22 3.14 2.32
CA GLN A 35 -12.90 2.82 0.93
C GLN A 35 -11.46 3.21 0.54
N ASP A 36 -10.77 4.03 1.35
CA ASP A 36 -9.38 4.44 1.13
C ASP A 36 -8.42 3.27 1.44
N GLN A 37 -8.22 2.42 0.43
CA GLN A 37 -7.34 1.25 0.51
C GLN A 37 -5.88 1.64 0.82
N LYS A 38 -5.41 2.80 0.35
CA LYS A 38 -4.03 3.24 0.61
C LYS A 38 -3.83 3.55 2.09
N ARG A 39 -4.81 4.18 2.73
CA ARG A 39 -4.78 4.46 4.16
C ARG A 39 -4.84 3.19 5.01
N LEU A 40 -5.65 2.20 4.64
CA LEU A 40 -5.64 0.90 5.30
C LEU A 40 -4.25 0.26 5.24
N LEU A 41 -3.63 0.26 4.05
CA LEU A 41 -2.29 -0.31 3.88
C LEU A 41 -1.23 0.42 4.72
N TYR A 42 -1.34 1.75 4.83
CA TYR A 42 -0.47 2.57 5.66
C TYR A 42 -0.71 2.34 7.16
N LEU A 43 -1.97 2.14 7.59
CA LEU A 43 -2.29 1.77 8.97
C LEU A 43 -1.71 0.41 9.36
N ILE A 44 -1.75 -0.57 8.46
CA ILE A 44 -1.10 -1.86 8.68
C ILE A 44 0.42 -1.67 8.82
N LEU A 45 1.04 -0.82 7.99
CA LEU A 45 2.47 -0.51 8.11
C LEU A 45 2.81 0.11 9.47
N LEU A 46 2.04 1.13 9.89
CA LEU A 46 2.19 1.77 11.19
C LEU A 46 2.03 0.80 12.36
N PHE A 47 1.04 -0.10 12.27
CA PHE A 47 0.81 -1.11 13.30
C PHE A 47 1.98 -2.10 13.38
N LEU A 48 2.51 -2.56 12.25
CA LEU A 48 3.69 -3.42 12.21
C LEU A 48 4.94 -2.71 12.74
N LEU A 49 5.09 -1.41 12.47
CA LEU A 49 6.19 -0.61 13.01
C LEU A 49 6.12 -0.48 14.53
N LEU A 50 4.91 -0.28 15.08
CA LEU A 50 4.70 -0.29 16.53
C LEU A 50 5.04 -1.66 17.12
N ILE A 51 4.58 -2.76 16.50
CA ILE A 51 4.93 -4.11 16.94
C ILE A 51 6.44 -4.34 16.91
N TYR A 52 7.13 -3.84 15.87
CA TYR A 52 8.59 -3.90 15.77
C TYR A 52 9.28 -3.11 16.88
N ASN A 53 8.92 -1.85 17.05
CA ASN A 53 9.53 -0.99 18.06
C ASN A 53 9.27 -1.50 19.49
N PHE A 54 8.11 -2.09 19.78
CA PHE A 54 7.88 -2.76 21.07
C PHE A 54 8.64 -4.08 21.17
N GLY A 55 8.54 -4.96 20.17
CA GLY A 55 9.14 -6.30 20.20
C GLY A 55 10.66 -6.27 20.29
N ALA A 56 11.31 -5.41 19.52
CA ALA A 56 12.78 -5.29 19.48
C ALA A 56 13.39 -4.57 20.70
N ASN A 57 12.58 -3.89 21.52
CA ASN A 57 13.09 -3.11 22.67
C ASN A 57 12.54 -3.58 24.03
N LEU A 58 11.58 -4.51 24.03
CA LEU A 58 11.04 -5.15 25.23
C LEU A 58 11.70 -6.50 25.52
N PHE A 59 12.25 -7.15 24.50
CA PHE A 59 12.84 -8.49 24.60
C PHE A 59 14.31 -8.47 24.19
N PRO A 60 15.18 -9.24 24.87
CA PRO A 60 14.86 -10.12 26.00
C PRO A 60 14.79 -9.37 27.35
N ASP A 61 13.86 -9.78 28.22
CA ASP A 61 13.76 -9.33 29.62
C ASP A 61 13.71 -10.54 30.55
N GLU A 62 14.67 -10.62 31.48
CA GLU A 62 14.78 -11.68 32.48
C GLU A 62 13.58 -11.75 33.44
N ARG A 63 12.83 -10.65 33.59
CA ARG A 63 11.63 -10.58 34.43
C ARG A 63 10.45 -11.31 33.82
N ILE A 64 10.47 -11.55 32.52
CA ILE A 64 9.40 -12.22 31.80
C ILE A 64 9.61 -13.74 31.91
N PRO A 65 8.61 -14.52 32.37
CA PRO A 65 8.73 -15.97 32.56
C PRO A 65 8.64 -16.74 31.24
N LEU A 66 9.37 -16.29 30.22
CA LEU A 66 9.49 -16.92 28.91
C LEU A 66 10.96 -17.28 28.65
N PRO A 67 11.25 -18.44 28.04
CA PRO A 67 12.61 -18.77 27.65
C PRO A 67 13.22 -17.70 26.74
N VAL A 68 14.48 -17.32 26.97
CA VAL A 68 15.18 -16.28 26.19
C VAL A 68 15.13 -16.56 24.69
N ILE A 69 15.25 -17.83 24.29
CA ILE A 69 15.12 -18.27 22.90
C ILE A 69 13.76 -17.83 22.31
N LEU A 70 12.67 -18.05 23.04
CA LEU A 70 11.33 -17.67 22.59
C LEU A 70 11.16 -16.15 22.57
N GLN A 71 11.71 -15.43 23.55
CA GLN A 71 11.70 -13.97 23.57
C GLN A 71 12.41 -13.39 22.34
N ASN A 72 13.58 -13.92 22.00
CA ASN A 72 14.33 -13.54 20.81
C ASN A 72 13.56 -13.88 19.53
N ILE A 73 12.96 -15.06 19.41
CA ILE A 73 12.13 -15.41 18.25
C ILE A 73 10.99 -14.40 18.08
N ILE A 74 10.32 -14.00 19.17
CA ILE A 74 9.25 -12.98 19.14
C ILE A 74 9.79 -11.62 18.70
N ALA A 75 10.93 -11.18 19.26
CA ALA A 75 11.58 -9.93 18.91
C ALA A 75 11.90 -9.88 17.40
N TYR A 76 12.59 -10.89 16.87
CA TYR A 76 12.94 -10.94 15.45
C TYR A 76 11.71 -11.14 14.55
N SER A 77 10.68 -11.89 14.99
CA SER A 77 9.43 -12.06 14.25
C SER A 77 8.82 -10.70 13.87
N SER A 78 8.84 -9.74 14.79
CA SER A 78 8.30 -8.40 14.55
C SER A 78 9.00 -7.68 13.39
N GLY A 79 10.34 -7.75 13.33
CA GLY A 79 11.15 -7.17 12.27
C GLY A 79 10.95 -7.86 10.93
N PHE A 80 10.91 -9.20 10.91
CA PHE A 80 10.67 -9.97 9.70
C PHE A 80 9.26 -9.78 9.13
N LEU A 81 8.23 -9.67 9.99
CA LEU A 81 6.86 -9.36 9.56
C LEU A 81 6.77 -7.96 8.93
N MET A 82 7.39 -6.97 9.56
CA MET A 82 7.49 -5.62 9.01
C MET A 82 8.21 -5.63 7.65
N ALA A 83 9.40 -6.23 7.59
CA ALA A 83 10.19 -6.32 6.36
C ALA A 83 9.45 -7.05 5.24
N ALA A 84 8.69 -8.10 5.56
CA ALA A 84 7.89 -8.84 4.61
C ALA A 84 6.72 -8.01 4.04
N TYR A 85 6.15 -7.11 4.83
CA TYR A 85 5.03 -6.30 4.38
C TYR A 85 5.44 -5.16 3.42
N ILE A 86 6.66 -4.63 3.55
CA ILE A 86 7.15 -3.48 2.79
C ILE A 86 7.07 -3.67 1.27
N PRO A 87 7.54 -4.78 0.68
CA PRO A 87 7.39 -5.03 -0.75
C PRO A 87 5.94 -4.97 -1.24
N TYR A 88 5.01 -5.53 -0.45
CA TYR A 88 3.58 -5.51 -0.76
C TYR A 88 2.99 -4.09 -0.67
N TYR A 89 3.37 -3.33 0.36
CA TYR A 89 2.98 -1.93 0.53
C TYR A 89 3.39 -1.10 -0.71
N PHE A 90 4.65 -1.18 -1.14
CA PHE A 90 5.14 -0.44 -2.31
C PHE A 90 4.46 -0.87 -3.61
N TYR A 91 4.25 -2.17 -3.80
CA TYR A 91 3.51 -2.71 -4.94
C TYR A 91 2.11 -2.10 -5.06
N LYS A 92 1.35 -2.07 -3.96
CA LYS A 92 -0.04 -1.61 -3.95
C LYS A 92 -0.18 -0.09 -4.00
N VAL A 93 0.64 0.64 -3.24
CA VAL A 93 0.48 2.10 -3.09
C VAL A 93 0.97 2.85 -4.32
N TYR A 94 2.04 2.38 -4.98
CA TYR A 94 2.65 3.05 -6.13
C TYR A 94 2.28 2.43 -7.50
N ASP A 95 1.35 1.47 -7.51
CA ASP A 95 0.86 0.75 -8.70
C ASP A 95 1.99 0.17 -9.58
N LEU A 96 2.99 -0.43 -8.93
CA LEU A 96 4.14 -1.04 -9.61
C LEU A 96 3.79 -2.47 -10.05
N LYS A 97 2.91 -2.61 -11.06
CA LYS A 97 2.35 -3.92 -11.45
C LYS A 97 3.39 -5.00 -11.76
N LYS A 98 4.56 -4.62 -12.29
CA LYS A 98 5.63 -5.57 -12.65
C LYS A 98 6.37 -6.16 -11.44
N ILE A 99 6.31 -5.52 -10.27
CA ILE A 99 6.96 -6.05 -9.05
C ILE A 99 6.04 -6.98 -8.26
N ARG A 100 4.79 -7.20 -8.72
CA ARG A 100 3.78 -8.01 -8.01
C ARG A 100 4.29 -9.39 -7.60
N PHE A 101 4.95 -10.09 -8.53
CA PHE A 101 5.45 -11.43 -8.27
C PHE A 101 6.51 -11.41 -7.16
N LEU A 102 7.44 -10.46 -7.23
CA LEU A 102 8.48 -10.27 -6.25
C LEU A 102 7.88 -9.93 -4.87
N ALA A 103 6.97 -8.96 -4.83
CA ALA A 103 6.34 -8.49 -3.61
C ALA A 103 5.49 -9.55 -2.88
N LEU A 104 4.85 -10.47 -3.62
CA LEU A 104 4.00 -11.51 -3.03
C LEU A 104 4.76 -12.80 -2.76
N TYR A 105 5.42 -13.36 -3.77
CA TYR A 105 6.04 -14.68 -3.67
C TYR A 105 7.52 -14.60 -3.29
N GLY A 106 8.23 -13.59 -3.80
CA GLY A 106 9.63 -13.34 -3.44
C GLY A 106 9.78 -13.10 -1.93
N THR A 107 8.90 -12.29 -1.36
CA THR A 107 8.83 -12.07 0.09
C THR A 107 8.66 -13.36 0.89
N LEU A 108 7.73 -14.24 0.50
CA LEU A 108 7.52 -15.50 1.20
C LEU A 108 8.77 -16.40 1.14
N LEU A 109 9.41 -16.46 -0.02
CA LEU A 109 10.56 -17.33 -0.25
C LEU A 109 11.87 -16.78 0.33
N PHE A 110 12.08 -15.47 0.31
CA PHE A 110 13.37 -14.85 0.62
C PHE A 110 13.38 -14.02 1.90
N ILE A 111 12.23 -13.80 2.55
CA ILE A 111 12.14 -13.18 3.87
C ILE A 111 11.56 -14.17 4.88
N VAL A 112 10.36 -14.69 4.61
CA VAL A 112 9.63 -15.53 5.57
C VAL A 112 10.25 -16.93 5.71
N ALA A 113 10.59 -17.59 4.60
CA ALA A 113 11.17 -18.94 4.68
C ALA A 113 12.55 -18.97 5.37
N PRO A 114 13.51 -18.06 5.09
CA PRO A 114 14.76 -17.98 5.84
C PRO A 114 14.55 -17.74 7.33
N PHE A 115 13.58 -16.88 7.70
CA PHE A 115 13.22 -16.68 9.10
C PHE A 115 12.76 -17.98 9.77
N ILE A 116 11.83 -18.71 9.16
CA ILE A 116 11.34 -19.98 9.73
C ILE A 116 12.48 -20.99 9.86
N VAL A 117 13.30 -21.15 8.82
CA VAL A 117 14.37 -22.16 8.80
C VAL A 117 15.46 -21.84 9.81
N PHE A 118 15.97 -20.60 9.84
CA PHE A 118 17.14 -20.25 10.64
C PHE A 118 16.80 -19.73 12.04
N PHE A 119 15.76 -18.90 12.18
CA PHE A 119 15.36 -18.34 13.49
C PHE A 119 14.36 -19.23 14.24
N VAL A 120 13.36 -19.80 13.58
CA VAL A 120 12.37 -20.60 14.32
C VAL A 120 12.90 -22.01 14.57
N ILE A 121 13.43 -22.68 13.55
CA ILE A 121 13.92 -24.05 13.65
C ILE A 121 15.38 -24.08 14.10
N GLY A 122 16.29 -23.46 13.34
CA GLY A 122 17.73 -23.52 13.58
C GLY A 122 18.12 -23.03 14.98
N TYR A 123 17.73 -21.81 15.34
CA TYR A 123 18.02 -21.24 16.65
C TYR A 123 17.43 -22.05 17.81
N SER A 124 16.23 -22.61 17.65
CA SER A 124 15.62 -23.47 18.69
C SER A 124 16.39 -24.77 18.93
N LEU A 125 17.15 -25.24 17.93
CA LEU A 125 17.96 -26.45 18.02
C LEU A 125 19.39 -26.15 18.51
N ASP A 126 20.02 -25.14 17.92
CA ASP A 126 21.44 -24.83 18.15
C ASP A 126 21.65 -23.91 19.37
N GLY A 127 20.63 -23.12 19.75
CA GLY A 127 20.69 -22.17 20.86
C GLY A 127 21.58 -20.95 20.62
N ASP A 128 22.23 -20.86 19.46
CA ASP A 128 23.15 -19.79 19.08
C ASP A 128 22.46 -18.72 18.21
N LEU A 129 22.27 -17.53 18.78
CA LEU A 129 21.57 -16.42 18.13
C LEU A 129 22.41 -15.81 17.01
N ASP A 130 23.73 -15.74 17.18
CA ASP A 130 24.63 -15.09 16.22
C ASP A 130 24.65 -15.89 14.91
N THR A 131 24.78 -17.21 15.02
CA THR A 131 24.70 -18.11 13.86
C THR A 131 23.33 -18.04 13.17
N ALA A 132 22.24 -17.99 13.94
CA ALA A 132 20.88 -17.88 13.40
C ALA A 132 20.68 -16.55 12.67
N SER A 133 21.18 -15.44 13.23
CA SER A 133 21.11 -14.10 12.65
C SER A 133 21.90 -14.01 11.34
N GLN A 134 23.17 -14.41 11.34
CA GLN A 134 24.03 -14.36 10.16
C GLN A 134 23.45 -15.18 8.99
N ARG A 135 23.00 -16.41 9.25
CA ARG A 135 22.44 -17.28 8.20
C ARG A 135 21.04 -16.84 7.78
N GLY A 136 20.21 -16.42 8.74
CA GLY A 136 18.83 -16.02 8.54
C GLY A 136 18.67 -14.72 7.76
N LEU A 137 19.61 -13.79 7.90
CA LEU A 137 19.54 -12.46 7.27
C LEU A 137 20.28 -12.35 5.94
N PHE A 138 21.21 -13.27 5.64
CA PHE A 138 21.98 -13.23 4.40
C PHE A 138 21.08 -13.24 3.15
N ILE A 139 20.05 -14.11 3.13
CA ILE A 139 19.10 -14.19 2.02
C ILE A 139 18.21 -12.94 1.94
N PRO A 140 17.54 -12.48 3.02
CA PRO A 140 16.82 -11.21 3.05
C PRO A 140 17.64 -10.00 2.60
N MET A 141 18.93 -9.95 2.96
CA MET A 141 19.85 -8.88 2.57
C MET A 141 20.03 -8.82 1.04
N LEU A 142 20.34 -9.96 0.40
CA LEU A 142 20.46 -10.04 -1.06
C LEU A 142 19.13 -9.71 -1.75
N TYR A 143 18.02 -10.19 -1.18
CA TYR A 143 16.69 -9.90 -1.69
C TYR A 143 16.34 -8.41 -1.59
N GLY A 144 16.67 -7.74 -0.49
CA GLY A 144 16.47 -6.30 -0.31
C GLY A 144 17.22 -5.48 -1.36
N GLY A 145 18.50 -5.81 -1.61
CA GLY A 145 19.28 -5.18 -2.68
C GLY A 145 18.67 -5.39 -4.07
N TYR A 146 18.25 -6.61 -4.38
CA TYR A 146 17.57 -6.91 -5.65
C TYR A 146 16.22 -6.18 -5.78
N PHE A 147 15.46 -6.08 -4.69
CA PHE A 147 14.18 -5.39 -4.64
C PHE A 147 14.33 -3.88 -4.95
N VAL A 148 15.32 -3.22 -4.34
CA VAL A 148 15.68 -1.82 -4.66
C VAL A 148 16.03 -1.67 -6.13
N TYR A 149 16.88 -2.54 -6.67
CA TYR A 149 17.27 -2.52 -8.09
C TYR A 149 16.05 -2.61 -9.02
N VAL A 150 15.13 -3.55 -8.73
CA VAL A 150 13.92 -3.74 -9.54
C VAL A 150 12.99 -2.51 -9.45
N ILE A 151 12.80 -1.94 -8.25
CA ILE A 151 12.02 -0.70 -8.10
C ILE A 151 12.66 0.43 -8.90
N PHE A 152 13.97 0.63 -8.76
CA PHE A 152 14.68 1.69 -9.48
C PHE A 152 14.53 1.53 -11.00
N LYS A 153 14.67 0.30 -11.52
CA LYS A 153 14.48 -0.02 -12.94
C LYS A 153 13.06 0.30 -13.41
N GLU A 154 12.05 -0.05 -12.63
CA GLU A 154 10.64 0.18 -12.98
C GLU A 154 10.27 1.67 -12.93
N VAL A 155 10.74 2.38 -11.91
CA VAL A 155 10.59 3.82 -11.77
C VAL A 155 11.29 4.55 -12.91
N TYR A 156 12.53 4.18 -13.26
CA TYR A 156 13.27 4.75 -14.37
C TYR A 156 12.57 4.53 -15.72
N LYS A 157 11.99 3.35 -15.95
CA LYS A 157 11.21 3.09 -17.16
C LYS A 157 9.98 4.01 -17.24
N LYS A 158 9.25 4.17 -16.13
CA LYS A 158 8.08 5.06 -16.05
C LYS A 158 8.45 6.52 -16.30
N LEU A 159 9.62 6.96 -15.81
CA LEU A 159 10.17 8.29 -16.10
C LEU A 159 10.48 8.48 -17.57
N LYS A 160 11.12 7.50 -18.21
CA LYS A 160 11.52 7.58 -19.62
C LYS A 160 10.32 7.66 -20.57
N GLU A 161 9.20 7.01 -20.22
CA GLU A 161 7.97 7.04 -21.02
C GLU A 161 7.27 8.40 -20.99
N ASN A 162 7.38 9.16 -19.89
CA ASN A 162 6.75 10.48 -19.76
C ASN A 162 7.53 11.37 -18.78
N VAL A 163 8.49 12.13 -19.31
CA VAL A 163 9.34 13.02 -18.51
C VAL A 163 8.56 14.30 -18.17
N ASN A 164 8.08 14.39 -16.94
CA ASN A 164 7.52 15.61 -16.38
C ASN A 164 7.97 15.78 -14.91
N ASN A 165 7.85 17.00 -14.38
CA ASN A 165 8.31 17.32 -13.02
C ASN A 165 7.61 16.45 -11.95
N GLU A 166 6.34 16.14 -12.12
CA GLU A 166 5.61 15.29 -11.16
C GLU A 166 6.16 13.87 -11.12
N ASN A 167 6.44 13.27 -12.27
CA ASN A 167 6.98 11.91 -12.36
C ASN A 167 8.40 11.85 -11.79
N ILE A 168 9.24 12.86 -12.03
CA ILE A 168 10.58 12.98 -11.43
C ILE A 168 10.48 13.04 -9.91
N ILE A 169 9.61 13.90 -9.37
CA ILE A 169 9.39 14.01 -7.93
C ILE A 169 8.90 12.66 -7.35
N ASN A 170 7.92 12.03 -8.00
CA ASN A 170 7.40 10.73 -7.57
C ASN A 170 8.47 9.63 -7.58
N ALA A 171 9.37 9.64 -8.56
CA ALA A 171 10.47 8.70 -8.65
C ALA A 171 11.46 8.85 -7.49
N VAL A 172 11.89 10.08 -7.21
CA VAL A 172 12.77 10.39 -6.08
C VAL A 172 12.11 9.97 -4.77
N ILE A 173 10.83 10.29 -4.61
CA ILE A 173 10.01 9.92 -3.45
C ILE A 173 10.02 8.41 -3.20
N VAL A 174 9.76 7.60 -4.24
CA VAL A 174 9.75 6.13 -4.12
C VAL A 174 11.14 5.62 -3.73
N CYS A 175 12.19 6.09 -4.40
CA CYS A 175 13.56 5.66 -4.11
C CYS A 175 13.97 6.00 -2.66
N CYS A 176 13.73 7.25 -2.22
CA CYS A 176 14.03 7.67 -0.85
C CYS A 176 13.24 6.86 0.20
N ALA A 177 12.00 6.48 -0.12
CA ALA A 177 11.17 5.73 0.79
C ALA A 177 11.58 4.26 0.93
N VAL A 178 12.12 3.62 -0.11
CA VAL A 178 12.48 2.19 -0.11
C VAL A 178 13.86 1.92 0.51
N LEU A 179 14.80 2.85 0.33
CA LEU A 179 16.20 2.66 0.70
C LEU A 179 16.42 2.34 2.19
N PRO A 180 15.86 3.09 3.16
CA PRO A 180 16.10 2.83 4.58
C PRO A 180 15.70 1.41 5.00
N TRP A 181 14.60 0.91 4.46
CA TRP A 181 14.09 -0.43 4.79
C TRP A 181 14.90 -1.56 4.19
N SER A 182 15.44 -1.34 2.98
CA SER A 182 16.20 -2.36 2.27
C SER A 182 17.62 -2.51 2.81
N ILE A 183 18.10 -1.47 3.51
CA ILE A 183 19.39 -1.46 4.22
C ILE A 183 19.27 -2.13 5.59
N LEU A 184 18.08 -2.23 6.20
CA LEU A 184 17.93 -2.76 7.56
C LEU A 184 18.54 -4.17 7.74
N PRO A 185 18.33 -5.16 6.84
CA PRO A 185 19.00 -6.46 6.97
C PRO A 185 20.53 -6.39 6.90
N VAL A 186 21.09 -5.39 6.19
CA VAL A 186 22.54 -5.15 6.12
C VAL A 186 23.06 -4.66 7.47
N ILE A 187 22.35 -3.70 8.09
CA ILE A 187 22.73 -3.12 9.39
C ILE A 187 22.75 -4.21 10.46
N VAL A 188 21.70 -5.03 10.51
CA VAL A 188 21.59 -6.14 11.47
C VAL A 188 22.65 -7.21 11.18
N TYR A 189 22.90 -7.56 9.91
CA TYR A 189 23.93 -8.52 9.53
C TYR A 189 25.35 -8.05 9.89
N MET A 190 25.58 -6.73 9.89
CA MET A 190 26.86 -6.12 10.27
C MET A 190 27.02 -5.90 11.78
N ASP A 191 26.06 -6.35 12.59
CA ASP A 191 26.06 -6.18 14.05
C ASP A 191 26.26 -4.70 14.47
N CYS A 192 25.57 -3.80 13.76
CA CYS A 192 25.57 -2.39 14.09
C CYS A 192 24.80 -2.13 15.39
N SER A 193 25.06 -0.99 16.03
CA SER A 193 24.35 -0.67 17.27
C SER A 193 22.84 -0.50 17.06
N GLN A 194 22.06 -0.90 18.07
CA GLN A 194 20.60 -0.76 18.09
C GLN A 194 20.15 0.68 17.79
N THR A 195 20.88 1.69 18.25
CA THR A 195 20.61 3.10 17.93
C THR A 195 20.60 3.36 16.42
N VAL A 196 21.52 2.75 15.66
CA VAL A 196 21.60 2.91 14.20
C VAL A 196 20.40 2.27 13.52
N GLU A 197 19.99 1.07 13.94
CA GLU A 197 18.79 0.41 13.44
C GLU A 197 17.53 1.25 13.65
N VAL A 198 17.36 1.74 14.87
CA VAL A 198 16.24 2.61 15.26
C VAL A 198 16.23 3.89 14.42
N LEU A 199 17.38 4.54 14.25
CA LEU A 199 17.48 5.77 13.46
C LEU A 199 17.14 5.54 11.98
N VAL A 200 17.65 4.46 11.37
CA VAL A 200 17.39 4.16 9.97
C VAL A 200 15.92 3.79 9.75
N CYS A 201 15.36 2.92 10.59
CA CYS A 201 13.96 2.54 10.55
C CYS A 201 13.03 3.76 10.68
N ASN A 202 13.27 4.58 11.71
CA ASN A 202 12.43 5.74 11.99
C ASN A 202 12.61 6.88 10.97
N SER A 203 13.79 7.02 10.36
CA SER A 203 13.99 7.93 9.23
C SER A 203 13.18 7.49 8.01
N GLY A 204 13.15 6.18 7.70
CA GLY A 204 12.33 5.60 6.66
C GLY A 204 10.84 5.82 6.92
N PHE A 205 10.43 5.65 8.19
CA PHE A 205 9.06 5.96 8.63
C PHE A 205 8.68 7.43 8.42
N CYS A 206 9.53 8.37 8.86
CA CYS A 206 9.31 9.80 8.67
C CYS A 206 9.15 10.15 7.18
N ILE A 207 10.00 9.58 6.32
CA ILE A 207 9.92 9.77 4.87
C ILE A 207 8.58 9.27 4.33
N ILE A 208 8.19 8.02 4.62
CA ILE A 208 6.91 7.45 4.18
C ILE A 208 5.72 8.27 4.69
N THR A 209 5.77 8.72 5.94
CA THR A 209 4.73 9.54 6.56
C THR A 209 4.55 10.88 5.87
N ILE A 210 5.65 11.60 5.60
CA ILE A 210 5.61 12.87 4.86
C ILE A 210 5.02 12.66 3.47
N ILE A 211 5.43 11.59 2.78
CA ILE A 211 4.90 11.25 1.45
C ILE A 211 3.41 10.95 1.52
N PHE A 212 2.98 10.11 2.46
CA PHE A 212 1.59 9.73 2.64
C PHE A 212 0.71 10.94 2.95
N ILE A 213 1.14 11.82 3.86
CA ILE A 213 0.40 13.05 4.19
C ILE A 213 0.30 13.96 2.97
N ARG A 214 1.41 14.19 2.24
CA ARG A 214 1.40 15.01 1.02
C ARG A 214 0.44 14.44 -0.04
N GLN A 215 0.49 13.13 -0.26
CA GLN A 215 -0.37 12.46 -1.22
C GLN A 215 -1.84 12.53 -0.80
N SER A 216 -2.13 12.28 0.48
CA SER A 216 -3.49 12.38 1.03
C SER A 216 -4.05 13.80 0.92
N ILE A 217 -3.24 14.84 1.15
CA ILE A 217 -3.67 16.23 0.97
C ILE A 217 -3.96 16.51 -0.52
N LYS A 218 -3.09 16.06 -1.43
CA LYS A 218 -3.29 16.26 -2.89
C LYS A 218 -4.59 15.58 -3.35
N GLU A 219 -4.83 14.34 -2.92
CA GLU A 219 -6.04 13.59 -3.26
C GLU A 219 -7.31 14.23 -2.67
N SER A 220 -7.29 14.61 -1.39
CA SER A 220 -8.43 15.28 -0.76
C SER A 220 -8.75 16.64 -1.38
N LYS A 221 -7.74 17.42 -1.80
CA LYS A 221 -7.94 18.69 -2.51
C LYS A 221 -8.57 18.46 -3.89
N ALA A 222 -8.07 17.49 -4.65
CA ALA A 222 -8.62 17.16 -5.97
C ALA A 222 -10.08 16.68 -5.87
N GLU A 223 -10.41 15.86 -4.87
CA GLU A 223 -11.78 15.42 -4.59
C GLU A 223 -12.68 16.61 -4.23
N TYR A 224 -12.20 17.51 -3.37
CA TYR A 224 -12.94 18.71 -2.99
C TYR A 224 -13.19 19.66 -4.18
N GLU A 225 -12.20 19.86 -5.05
CA GLU A 225 -12.33 20.65 -6.27
C GLU A 225 -13.35 20.03 -7.23
N LEU A 226 -13.31 18.70 -7.41
CA LEU A 226 -14.29 17.98 -8.23
C LEU A 226 -15.71 18.17 -7.66
N LEU A 227 -15.89 18.01 -6.35
CA LEU A 227 -17.18 18.24 -5.68
C LEU A 227 -17.65 19.70 -5.85
N GLN A 228 -16.75 20.67 -5.79
CA GLN A 228 -17.11 22.06 -6.05
C GLN A 228 -17.55 22.29 -7.50
N GLN A 229 -16.88 21.68 -8.47
CA GLN A 229 -17.25 21.78 -9.88
C GLN A 229 -18.64 21.16 -10.12
N MET A 230 -18.91 20.00 -9.49
CA MET A 230 -20.22 19.35 -9.51
C MET A 230 -21.30 20.25 -8.91
N ASN A 231 -21.06 20.83 -7.73
CA ASN A 231 -22.00 21.72 -7.04
C ASN A 231 -22.25 23.04 -7.80
N LYS A 232 -21.25 23.57 -8.50
CA LYS A 232 -21.38 24.80 -9.33
C LYS A 232 -22.08 24.55 -10.67
N GLY A 233 -22.45 23.31 -11.00
CA GLY A 233 -23.01 22.96 -12.31
C GLY A 233 -22.05 23.25 -13.48
N GLN A 234 -20.75 23.39 -13.21
CA GLN A 234 -19.72 23.74 -14.21
C GLN A 234 -19.10 22.52 -14.89
N VAL A 235 -19.44 21.32 -14.42
CA VAL A 235 -19.07 20.08 -15.11
C VAL A 235 -19.80 20.05 -16.45
N LYS A 236 -19.05 20.02 -17.57
CA LYS A 236 -19.66 19.82 -18.89
C LYS A 236 -20.53 18.57 -18.82
N GLN A 237 -21.72 18.61 -19.42
CA GLN A 237 -22.71 17.53 -19.38
C GLN A 237 -22.09 16.14 -19.71
N GLU A 238 -21.05 16.12 -20.56
CA GLU A 238 -20.27 14.93 -20.92
C GLU A 238 -19.41 14.35 -19.78
N GLU A 239 -18.79 15.18 -18.93
CA GLU A 239 -17.95 14.74 -17.81
C GLU A 239 -18.80 14.18 -16.66
N ARG A 240 -19.96 14.78 -16.42
CA ARG A 240 -20.93 14.36 -15.38
C ARG A 240 -21.50 12.98 -15.73
N TYR A 241 -21.80 12.80 -17.00
CA TYR A 241 -22.24 11.53 -17.55
C TYR A 241 -21.18 10.42 -17.40
N GLU A 242 -19.90 10.71 -17.67
CA GLU A 242 -18.82 9.73 -17.46
C GLU A 242 -18.60 9.38 -15.99
N LEU A 243 -18.75 10.35 -15.08
CA LEU A 243 -18.65 10.13 -13.63
C LEU A 243 -19.78 9.24 -13.13
N ASN A 244 -21.02 9.51 -13.53
CA ASN A 244 -22.19 8.70 -13.15
C ASN A 244 -22.08 7.26 -13.68
N CYS A 245 -21.56 7.06 -14.89
CA CYS A 245 -21.29 5.71 -15.40
C CYS A 245 -20.30 4.93 -14.51
N LYS A 246 -19.28 5.59 -13.96
CA LYS A 246 -18.33 4.98 -13.01
C LYS A 246 -18.98 4.69 -11.66
N LEU A 247 -19.81 5.61 -11.17
CA LEU A 247 -20.50 5.49 -9.87
C LEU A 247 -21.42 4.26 -9.83
N TYR A 248 -22.13 3.99 -10.93
CA TYR A 248 -22.95 2.77 -11.08
C TYR A 248 -22.19 1.52 -11.54
N SER A 249 -20.85 1.56 -11.57
CA SER A 249 -20.00 0.42 -11.97
C SER A 249 -20.38 -0.19 -13.34
N LEU A 250 -20.68 0.68 -14.31
CA LEU A 250 -20.91 0.26 -15.69
C LEU A 250 -19.59 -0.17 -16.33
N THR A 251 -19.60 -1.31 -17.02
CA THR A 251 -18.46 -1.78 -17.80
C THR A 251 -18.24 -0.89 -19.01
N ALA A 252 -17.04 -0.91 -19.60
CA ALA A 252 -16.75 -0.16 -20.83
C ALA A 252 -17.76 -0.43 -21.95
N ARG A 253 -18.24 -1.68 -22.05
CA ARG A 253 -19.24 -2.06 -23.04
C ARG A 253 -20.63 -1.48 -22.74
N GLU A 254 -21.04 -1.52 -21.49
CA GLU A 254 -22.29 -0.90 -21.03
C GLU A 254 -22.24 0.61 -21.21
N THR A 255 -21.16 1.29 -20.80
CA THR A 255 -20.95 2.73 -21.00
C THR A 255 -21.06 3.12 -22.48
N GLY A 256 -20.50 2.32 -23.38
CA GLY A 256 -20.63 2.52 -24.83
C GLY A 256 -22.08 2.43 -25.30
N ILE A 257 -22.84 1.42 -24.84
CA ILE A 257 -24.26 1.25 -25.19
C ILE A 257 -25.08 2.43 -24.66
N VAL A 258 -24.90 2.84 -23.40
CA VAL A 258 -25.63 3.98 -22.83
C VAL A 258 -25.30 5.26 -23.59
N LYS A 259 -24.05 5.46 -24.04
CA LYS A 259 -23.66 6.66 -24.81
C LYS A 259 -24.42 6.76 -26.14
N LEU A 260 -24.66 5.63 -26.80
CA LEU A 260 -25.47 5.58 -28.02
C LEU A 260 -26.96 5.75 -27.74
N ILE A 261 -27.45 5.25 -26.60
CA ILE A 261 -28.82 5.48 -26.11
C ILE A 261 -29.07 6.97 -25.85
N HIS A 262 -28.10 7.66 -25.24
CA HIS A 262 -28.12 9.11 -24.97
C HIS A 262 -28.20 9.93 -26.27
N LYS A 263 -27.45 9.54 -27.30
CA LYS A 263 -27.55 10.09 -28.67
C LYS A 263 -28.90 9.84 -29.37
N GLY A 264 -29.84 9.14 -28.73
CA GLY A 264 -31.16 8.88 -29.29
C GLY A 264 -31.23 7.68 -30.24
N LEU A 265 -30.17 6.89 -30.38
CA LEU A 265 -30.15 5.74 -31.29
C LEU A 265 -31.12 4.64 -30.82
N LYS A 266 -31.70 3.93 -31.81
CA LYS A 266 -32.54 2.74 -31.60
C LYS A 266 -31.65 1.51 -31.42
N TYR A 267 -32.15 0.47 -30.74
CA TYR A 267 -31.36 -0.73 -30.44
C TYR A 267 -30.79 -1.41 -31.68
N LYS A 268 -31.53 -1.42 -32.79
CA LYS A 268 -31.04 -1.89 -34.09
C LYS A 268 -29.80 -1.11 -34.57
N SER A 269 -29.82 0.22 -34.53
CA SER A 269 -28.68 1.06 -34.94
C SER A 269 -27.49 0.91 -33.99
N ILE A 270 -27.74 0.75 -32.69
CA ILE A 270 -26.70 0.46 -31.69
C ILE A 270 -26.04 -0.90 -31.97
N ALA A 271 -26.85 -1.89 -32.35
CA ALA A 271 -26.39 -3.23 -32.69
C ALA A 271 -25.45 -3.20 -33.91
N GLU A 272 -25.81 -2.42 -34.94
CA GLU A 272 -25.01 -2.18 -36.14
C GLU A 272 -23.70 -1.45 -35.81
N GLU A 273 -23.74 -0.34 -35.07
CA GLU A 273 -22.55 0.46 -34.71
C GLU A 273 -21.56 -0.31 -33.83
N LEU A 274 -22.07 -1.19 -32.97
CA LEU A 274 -21.28 -1.98 -32.04
C LEU A 274 -20.95 -3.38 -32.56
N PHE A 275 -21.37 -3.74 -33.77
CA PHE A 275 -21.17 -5.07 -34.39
C PHE A 275 -21.66 -6.23 -33.51
N ILE A 276 -22.86 -6.12 -32.94
CA ILE A 276 -23.50 -7.15 -32.10
C ILE A 276 -24.97 -7.34 -32.50
N SER A 277 -25.64 -8.36 -31.98
CA SER A 277 -27.09 -8.56 -32.23
C SER A 277 -27.95 -7.59 -31.41
N GLU A 278 -29.12 -7.21 -31.93
CA GLU A 278 -30.11 -6.40 -31.20
C GLU A 278 -30.56 -7.06 -29.88
N ARG A 279 -30.63 -8.39 -29.87
CA ARG A 279 -30.89 -9.17 -28.65
C ARG A 279 -29.79 -8.99 -27.60
N THR A 280 -28.53 -8.91 -28.04
CA THR A 280 -27.38 -8.66 -27.16
C THR A 280 -27.44 -7.25 -26.58
N VAL A 281 -27.78 -6.23 -27.40
CA VAL A 281 -28.02 -4.86 -26.92
C VAL A 281 -29.11 -4.84 -25.85
N SER A 282 -30.25 -5.48 -26.12
CA SER A 282 -31.38 -5.54 -25.17
C SER A 282 -30.97 -6.15 -23.83
N LYS A 283 -30.17 -7.23 -23.86
CA LYS A 283 -29.65 -7.88 -22.64
C LYS A 283 -28.70 -6.95 -21.86
N HIS A 284 -27.82 -6.23 -22.54
CA HIS A 284 -26.97 -5.23 -21.88
C HIS A 284 -27.80 -4.10 -21.27
N VAL A 285 -28.82 -3.59 -21.96
CA VAL A 285 -29.68 -2.53 -21.43
C VAL A 285 -30.41 -2.98 -20.17
N GLN A 286 -30.91 -4.22 -20.15
CA GLN A 286 -31.54 -4.77 -18.96
C GLN A 286 -30.57 -4.84 -17.77
N ASN A 287 -29.33 -5.26 -17.99
CA ASN A 287 -28.30 -5.26 -16.94
C ASN A 287 -27.97 -3.83 -16.46
N ILE A 288 -27.92 -2.86 -17.37
CA ILE A 288 -27.72 -1.45 -17.05
C ILE A 288 -28.86 -0.93 -16.16
N PHE A 289 -30.11 -1.22 -16.52
CA PHE A 289 -31.29 -0.84 -15.73
C PHE A 289 -31.22 -1.38 -14.31
N ILE A 290 -30.81 -2.64 -14.14
CA ILE A 290 -30.61 -3.25 -12.81
C ILE A 290 -29.50 -2.53 -12.03
N LYS A 291 -28.35 -2.25 -12.65
CA LYS A 291 -27.22 -1.58 -11.99
C LYS A 291 -27.53 -0.14 -11.59
N VAL A 292 -28.25 0.58 -12.43
CA VAL A 292 -28.59 1.99 -12.22
C VAL A 292 -29.87 2.13 -11.38
N GLY A 293 -30.67 1.07 -11.23
CA GLY A 293 -31.93 1.07 -10.49
C GLY A 293 -32.98 1.94 -11.16
N VAL A 294 -33.24 1.68 -12.45
CA VAL A 294 -34.22 2.39 -13.29
C VAL A 294 -35.01 1.40 -14.13
N SER A 295 -36.20 1.80 -14.58
CA SER A 295 -37.16 0.89 -15.23
C SER A 295 -37.27 1.12 -16.74
N ASN A 296 -36.83 2.28 -17.23
CA ASN A 296 -36.97 2.66 -18.63
C ASN A 296 -35.83 3.57 -19.11
N LYS A 297 -35.77 3.76 -20.43
CA LYS A 297 -34.72 4.54 -21.11
C LYS A 297 -34.71 6.02 -20.66
N VAL A 298 -35.87 6.60 -20.36
CA VAL A 298 -35.98 8.02 -19.98
C VAL A 298 -35.41 8.22 -18.57
N GLU A 299 -35.80 7.36 -17.62
CA GLU A 299 -35.23 7.34 -16.27
C GLU A 299 -33.72 7.11 -16.29
N LEU A 300 -33.24 6.20 -17.14
CA LEU A 300 -31.80 5.98 -17.31
C LEU A 300 -31.08 7.26 -17.76
N ILE A 301 -31.61 7.97 -18.76
CA ILE A 301 -31.00 9.19 -19.28
C ILE A 301 -31.03 10.29 -18.22
N ASN A 302 -32.15 10.48 -17.53
CA ASN A 302 -32.28 11.50 -16.49
C ASN A 302 -31.31 11.25 -15.33
N LYS A 303 -31.28 10.02 -14.80
CA LYS A 303 -30.45 9.65 -13.65
C LYS A 303 -28.94 9.66 -13.95
N LEU A 304 -28.56 9.58 -15.21
CA LEU A 304 -27.16 9.74 -15.64
C LEU A 304 -26.79 11.18 -15.97
N ASN A 305 -27.78 12.07 -16.16
CA ASN A 305 -27.59 13.49 -16.39
C ASN A 305 -27.74 14.35 -15.12
N GLU A 306 -28.36 13.82 -14.06
CA GLU A 306 -28.40 14.40 -12.70
C GLU A 306 -27.00 14.47 -12.05
#